data_AF-A0A183G043-F1
#
_entry.id   AF-A0A183G043-F1
#
_cell.length_a   1.000
_cell.length_b   1.000
_cell.length_c   1.000
_cell.angle_alpha   90.00
_cell.angle_beta   90.00
_cell.angle_gamma   90.00
#
_symmetry.space_group_name_H-M   'P 1'
#
loop_
_entity.id
_entity.type
_entity.pdbx_description
1 polymer ?
#
loop_
_entity_poly.entity_id
_entity_poly.type
_entity_poly.pdbx_seq_one_letter_code
_entity_poly.pdbx_strand_id
1 'polypeptide(L)'
;MFKAGLPYFDAEFNFSDLTDDKISKIIEDESPKYTPGTKTEYHPITFGWLIDEVVEIFNSPEIRSASQPAISGVGTARGLARTFELFMDGVLVSKSLLQRISKPQFENVFDHGLGKEESKGYGFVYTKSSMASRSNSWQIGHPAIGGQRVYMDPADRLVVCYLTNGVKSWEGDNPTTFENLQLEVYSTLKRQHSCSAENIDRALQGKLP
;
A
#
# COMPACT_ATOMS: atom_id res chain seq x y z
N MET A 1 16.55 2.90 3.06
CA MET A 1 17.56 3.34 2.06
C MET A 1 18.81 3.94 2.68
N PHE A 2 18.73 4.92 3.60
CA PHE A 2 19.88 5.53 4.31
C PHE A 2 20.75 4.58 5.17
N LYS A 3 20.41 3.30 5.22
CA LYS A 3 21.17 2.24 5.89
C LYS A 3 21.83 1.27 4.91
N ALA A 4 21.79 1.54 3.60
CA ALA A 4 22.33 0.66 2.58
C ALA A 4 23.86 0.64 2.52
N GLY A 5 24.55 1.64 3.11
CA GLY A 5 26.01 1.71 3.09
C GLY A 5 26.61 2.38 1.86
N LEU A 6 25.80 2.98 0.98
CA LEU A 6 26.26 3.52 -0.32
C LEU A 6 26.21 5.06 -0.45
N PRO A 7 26.74 5.89 0.48
CA PRO A 7 26.56 7.35 0.41
C PRO A 7 27.25 8.01 -0.81
N TYR A 8 28.25 7.33 -1.39
CA TYR A 8 29.00 7.71 -2.60
C TYR A 8 29.48 6.45 -3.32
N PHE A 9 29.92 6.60 -4.58
CA PHE A 9 30.59 5.55 -5.35
C PHE A 9 32.10 5.77 -5.37
N ASP A 10 32.89 4.68 -5.36
CA ASP A 10 34.35 4.71 -5.53
C ASP A 10 34.74 4.95 -6.99
N ALA A 11 33.88 4.53 -7.92
CA ALA A 11 34.08 4.78 -9.33
C ALA A 11 34.10 6.29 -9.60
N GLU A 12 35.17 6.77 -10.25
CA GLU A 12 35.19 8.10 -10.84
C GLU A 12 34.37 8.10 -12.13
N PHE A 13 33.48 9.08 -12.29
CA PHE A 13 32.67 9.25 -13.49
C PHE A 13 32.46 10.73 -13.80
N ASN A 14 32.18 11.03 -15.06
CA ASN A 14 31.89 12.37 -15.55
C ASN A 14 30.45 12.46 -16.09
N PHE A 15 30.01 13.65 -16.51
CA PHE A 15 28.65 13.85 -17.01
C PHE A 15 28.25 12.95 -18.18
N SER A 16 29.20 12.51 -19.01
CA SER A 16 28.91 11.60 -20.13
C SER A 16 28.71 10.15 -19.71
N ASP A 17 29.00 9.81 -18.45
CA ASP A 17 28.79 8.50 -17.87
C ASP A 17 27.40 8.36 -17.20
N LEU A 18 26.61 9.43 -17.16
CA LEU A 18 25.24 9.46 -16.60
C LEU A 18 24.21 8.82 -17.53
N THR A 19 24.54 7.64 -18.07
CA THR A 19 23.65 6.78 -18.84
C THR A 19 23.23 5.60 -17.98
N ASP A 20 21.99 5.14 -18.11
CA ASP A 20 21.38 4.06 -17.30
C ASP A 20 22.32 2.85 -17.21
N ASP A 21 22.79 2.31 -18.34
CA ASP A 21 23.70 1.15 -18.37
C ASP A 21 25.00 1.32 -17.55
N LYS A 22 25.61 2.51 -17.57
CA LYS A 22 26.87 2.78 -16.86
C LYS A 22 26.63 2.99 -15.37
N ILE A 23 25.61 3.76 -15.00
CA ILE A 23 25.27 4.01 -13.60
C ILE A 23 24.79 2.74 -12.92
N SER A 24 23.95 1.95 -13.60
CA SER A 24 23.54 0.62 -13.16
C SER A 24 24.75 -0.25 -12.87
N LYS A 25 25.73 -0.28 -13.79
CA LYS A 25 26.95 -1.06 -13.58
C LYS A 25 27.80 -0.58 -12.41
N ILE A 26 27.93 0.72 -12.23
CA ILE A 26 28.62 1.31 -11.07
C ILE A 26 27.92 0.90 -9.77
N ILE A 27 26.58 0.91 -9.74
CA ILE A 27 25.79 0.50 -8.58
C ILE A 27 25.99 -0.99 -8.27
N GLU A 28 25.93 -1.85 -9.29
CA GLU A 28 26.10 -3.30 -9.14
C GLU A 28 27.48 -3.69 -8.58
N ASP A 29 28.53 -3.02 -9.03
CA ASP A 29 29.91 -3.33 -8.66
C ASP A 29 30.32 -2.67 -7.33
N GLU A 30 29.50 -1.76 -6.79
CA GLU A 30 29.81 -1.01 -5.58
C GLU A 30 29.66 -1.85 -4.30
N SER A 31 30.66 -1.72 -3.41
CA SER A 31 30.62 -2.33 -2.08
C SER A 31 30.13 -1.33 -1.03
N PRO A 32 29.20 -1.73 -0.12
CA PRO A 32 28.80 -0.88 1.00
C PRO A 32 30.01 -0.40 1.83
N LYS A 33 30.12 0.92 2.05
CA LYS A 33 31.17 1.57 2.86
C LYS A 33 31.12 1.18 4.34
N TYR A 34 30.01 0.58 4.77
CA TYR A 34 29.80 0.00 6.08
C TYR A 34 28.72 -1.08 5.99
N THR A 35 28.68 -1.98 6.98
CA THR A 35 27.69 -3.07 7.04
C THR A 35 26.25 -2.53 6.94
N PRO A 36 25.45 -2.96 5.96
CA PRO A 36 24.07 -2.50 5.81
C PRO A 36 23.25 -2.68 7.10
N GLY A 37 22.42 -1.71 7.42
CA GLY A 37 21.59 -1.71 8.63
C GLY A 37 22.27 -1.16 9.90
N THR A 38 23.60 -1.14 9.97
CA THR A 38 24.35 -0.79 11.21
C THR A 38 24.51 0.70 11.45
N LYS A 39 24.48 1.52 10.39
CA LYS A 39 24.58 2.98 10.45
C LYS A 39 23.55 3.63 9.54
N THR A 40 23.13 4.84 9.90
CA THR A 40 22.30 5.71 9.06
C THR A 40 23.17 6.86 8.56
N GLU A 41 23.25 7.03 7.25
CA GLU A 41 23.96 8.14 6.60
C GLU A 41 23.10 8.68 5.46
N TYR A 42 23.26 9.96 5.14
CA TYR A 42 22.55 10.59 4.02
C TYR A 42 23.25 10.25 2.69
N HIS A 43 22.45 9.96 1.66
CA HIS A 43 22.91 9.53 0.32
C HIS A 43 22.63 10.65 -0.70
N PRO A 44 23.28 11.82 -0.61
CA PRO A 44 22.88 13.02 -1.37
C PRO A 44 22.92 12.84 -2.88
N ILE A 45 23.81 11.97 -3.37
CA ILE A 45 24.05 11.75 -4.79
C ILE A 45 23.46 10.41 -5.22
N THR A 46 23.82 9.32 -4.53
CA THR A 46 23.48 7.95 -4.91
C THR A 46 22.02 7.60 -4.70
N PHE A 47 21.29 8.30 -3.82
CA PHE A 47 19.88 7.98 -3.54
C PHE A 47 18.99 8.03 -4.78
N GLY A 48 19.18 9.06 -5.63
CA GLY A 48 18.38 9.23 -6.84
C GLY A 48 18.51 8.04 -7.78
N TRP A 49 19.75 7.70 -8.14
CA TRP A 49 20.05 6.58 -9.03
C TRP A 49 19.65 5.22 -8.44
N LEU A 50 19.88 5.00 -7.14
CA LEU A 50 19.44 3.76 -6.49
C LEU A 50 17.91 3.58 -6.51
N ILE A 51 17.13 4.66 -6.48
CA ILE A 51 15.67 4.60 -6.66
C ILE A 51 15.32 4.37 -8.13
N ASP A 52 16.04 5.02 -9.04
CA ASP A 52 15.79 4.97 -10.47
C ASP A 52 15.91 3.55 -11.02
N GLU A 53 16.99 2.82 -10.66
CA GLU A 53 17.17 1.41 -11.02
C GLU A 53 15.95 0.55 -10.64
N VAL A 54 15.37 0.78 -9.47
CA VAL A 54 14.16 0.06 -9.03
C VAL A 54 12.96 0.43 -9.90
N VAL A 55 12.78 1.70 -10.25
CA VAL A 55 11.68 2.17 -11.08
C VAL A 55 11.80 1.62 -12.51
N GLU A 56 13.01 1.61 -13.07
CA GLU A 56 13.28 1.08 -14.41
C GLU A 56 12.97 -0.41 -14.53
N ILE A 57 13.37 -1.22 -13.53
CA ILE A 57 13.04 -2.65 -13.49
C ILE A 57 11.53 -2.87 -13.64
N PHE A 58 10.68 -2.09 -12.98
CA PHE A 58 9.21 -2.25 -13.09
C PHE A 58 8.61 -1.65 -14.37
N ASN A 59 9.37 -0.81 -15.08
CA ASN A 59 8.98 -0.27 -16.37
C ASN A 59 9.45 -1.13 -17.56
N SER A 60 10.43 -2.03 -17.35
CA SER A 60 10.88 -2.99 -18.36
C SER A 60 9.73 -3.87 -18.88
N PRO A 61 9.52 -3.93 -20.21
CA PRO A 61 8.57 -4.85 -20.82
C PRO A 61 8.84 -6.32 -20.47
N GLU A 62 10.11 -6.70 -20.37
CA GLU A 62 10.55 -8.05 -20.04
C GLU A 62 10.09 -8.43 -18.63
N ILE A 63 10.34 -7.57 -17.64
CA ILE A 63 9.91 -7.79 -16.25
C ILE A 63 8.39 -7.79 -16.13
N ARG A 64 7.70 -6.90 -16.84
CA ARG A 64 6.23 -6.89 -16.89
C ARG A 64 5.66 -8.18 -17.49
N SER A 65 6.34 -8.76 -18.47
CA SER A 65 5.94 -10.02 -19.10
C SER A 65 6.21 -11.25 -18.23
N ALA A 66 7.21 -11.19 -17.35
CA ALA A 66 7.61 -12.28 -16.47
C ALA A 66 6.54 -12.70 -15.44
N SER A 67 5.46 -11.92 -15.30
CA SER A 67 4.26 -12.27 -14.53
C SER A 67 4.56 -12.69 -13.08
N GLN A 68 5.34 -11.88 -12.35
CA GLN A 68 5.64 -12.09 -10.94
C GLN A 68 4.48 -11.60 -10.06
N PRO A 69 3.65 -12.48 -9.46
CA PRO A 69 2.38 -12.07 -8.85
C PRO A 69 2.48 -11.14 -7.63
N ALA A 70 3.65 -11.02 -7.01
CA ALA A 70 3.81 -10.16 -5.83
C ALA A 70 4.13 -8.70 -6.18
N ILE A 71 4.65 -8.41 -7.38
CA ILE A 71 5.14 -7.06 -7.75
C ILE A 71 4.71 -6.59 -9.13
N SER A 72 4.27 -7.46 -10.05
CA SER A 72 4.06 -7.11 -11.46
C SER A 72 2.58 -6.88 -11.84
N GLY A 73 1.71 -6.63 -10.87
CA GLY A 73 0.28 -6.41 -11.13
C GLY A 73 0.02 -5.08 -11.86
N VAL A 74 -0.60 -5.14 -13.04
CA VAL A 74 -1.02 -3.95 -13.81
C VAL A 74 -2.54 -3.88 -13.87
N GLY A 75 -3.11 -2.75 -13.46
CA GLY A 75 -4.55 -2.57 -13.44
C GLY A 75 -4.98 -1.14 -13.12
N THR A 76 -6.29 -0.94 -13.01
CA THR A 76 -6.87 0.35 -12.62
C THR A 76 -7.41 0.29 -11.20
N ALA A 77 -7.43 1.42 -10.50
CA ALA A 77 -8.00 1.49 -9.15
C ALA A 77 -9.46 1.01 -9.13
N ARG A 78 -10.22 1.35 -10.18
CA ARG A 78 -11.61 0.90 -10.36
C ARG A 78 -11.71 -0.62 -10.52
N GLY A 79 -10.89 -1.21 -11.38
CA GLY A 79 -10.90 -2.66 -11.60
C GLY A 79 -10.51 -3.42 -10.34
N LEU A 80 -9.46 -2.99 -9.66
CA LEU A 80 -9.01 -3.61 -8.42
C LEU A 80 -10.03 -3.46 -7.29
N ALA A 81 -10.61 -2.26 -7.11
CA ALA A 81 -11.70 -2.05 -6.15
C ALA A 81 -12.90 -2.96 -6.44
N ARG A 82 -13.29 -3.11 -7.71
CA ARG A 82 -14.39 -4.00 -8.10
C ARG A 82 -14.08 -5.46 -7.79
N THR A 83 -12.84 -5.91 -7.98
CA THR A 83 -12.43 -7.27 -7.58
C THR A 83 -12.59 -7.48 -6.08
N PHE A 84 -12.14 -6.52 -5.26
CA PHE A 84 -12.29 -6.60 -3.80
C PHE A 84 -13.75 -6.50 -3.35
N GLU A 85 -14.59 -5.75 -4.05
CA GLU A 85 -16.04 -5.70 -3.80
C GLU A 85 -16.68 -7.07 -4.06
N LEU A 86 -16.42 -7.68 -5.22
CA LEU A 86 -16.92 -9.03 -5.55
C LEU A 86 -16.37 -10.10 -4.61
N PHE A 87 -15.15 -9.93 -4.13
CA PHE A 87 -14.56 -10.76 -3.10
C PHE A 87 -15.35 -10.63 -1.78
N MET A 88 -15.56 -9.40 -1.30
CA MET A 88 -16.27 -9.10 -0.05
C MET A 88 -17.75 -9.53 -0.08
N ASP A 89 -18.41 -9.45 -1.24
CA ASP A 89 -19.79 -9.91 -1.42
C ASP A 89 -19.91 -11.45 -1.51
N GLY A 90 -18.78 -12.17 -1.53
CA GLY A 90 -18.74 -13.62 -1.57
C GLY A 90 -19.03 -14.21 -2.95
N VAL A 91 -18.84 -13.41 -4.02
CA VAL A 91 -18.94 -13.88 -5.41
C VAL A 91 -17.68 -14.63 -5.81
N LEU A 92 -16.50 -14.13 -5.42
CA LEU A 92 -15.22 -14.76 -5.74
C LEU A 92 -14.78 -15.81 -4.70
N VAL A 93 -15.31 -15.73 -3.49
CA VAL A 93 -14.92 -16.60 -2.36
C VAL A 93 -16.12 -16.98 -1.51
N SER A 94 -16.04 -18.12 -0.81
CA SER A 94 -17.13 -18.55 0.07
C SER A 94 -17.29 -17.63 1.28
N LYS A 95 -18.52 -17.53 1.79
CA LYS A 95 -18.81 -16.82 3.06
C LYS A 95 -18.04 -17.41 4.24
N SER A 96 -17.79 -18.72 4.25
CA SER A 96 -16.96 -19.37 5.27
C SER A 96 -15.51 -18.91 5.21
N LEU A 97 -14.96 -18.68 4.01
CA LEU A 97 -13.63 -18.11 3.84
C LEU A 97 -13.59 -16.66 4.32
N LEU A 98 -14.60 -15.84 3.97
CA LEU A 98 -14.72 -14.46 4.44
C LEU A 98 -14.74 -14.37 5.97
N GLN A 99 -15.49 -15.26 6.64
CA GLN A 99 -15.47 -15.36 8.09
C GLN A 99 -14.09 -15.73 8.63
N ARG A 100 -13.40 -16.68 7.99
CA ARG A 100 -12.05 -17.11 8.41
C ARG A 100 -11.02 -15.99 8.33
N ILE A 101 -11.06 -15.19 7.26
CA ILE A 101 -10.10 -14.10 7.05
C ILE A 101 -10.51 -12.81 7.76
N SER A 102 -11.64 -12.77 8.49
CA SER A 102 -12.14 -11.55 9.16
C SER A 102 -11.21 -10.99 10.24
N LYS A 103 -10.21 -11.77 10.65
CA LYS A 103 -9.15 -11.40 11.59
C LYS A 103 -7.79 -11.92 11.09
N PRO A 104 -6.68 -11.26 11.46
CA PRO A 104 -5.35 -11.72 11.10
C PRO A 104 -5.02 -13.10 11.70
N GLN A 105 -4.05 -13.80 11.12
CA GLN A 105 -3.45 -15.00 11.72
C GLN A 105 -2.39 -14.62 12.76
N PHE A 106 -1.69 -13.51 12.50
CA PHE A 106 -0.64 -12.95 13.34
C PHE A 106 -1.00 -11.50 13.61
N GLU A 107 -1.21 -11.14 14.87
CA GLU A 107 -1.59 -9.79 15.28
C GLU A 107 -0.40 -9.12 15.98
N ASN A 108 0.00 -7.94 15.49
CA ASN A 108 1.10 -7.10 16.00
C ASN A 108 2.41 -7.87 16.20
N VAL A 109 2.80 -8.67 15.20
CA VAL A 109 4.07 -9.40 15.21
C VAL A 109 5.13 -8.58 14.51
N PHE A 110 6.33 -8.51 15.10
CA PHE A 110 7.45 -7.79 14.51
C PHE A 110 7.89 -8.43 13.19
N ASP A 111 7.77 -7.67 12.11
CA ASP A 111 8.25 -8.06 10.79
C ASP A 111 9.70 -7.61 10.62
N HIS A 112 10.62 -8.57 10.56
CA HIS A 112 12.05 -8.28 10.41
C HIS A 112 12.42 -7.69 9.04
N GLY A 113 11.61 -7.93 8.00
CA GLY A 113 11.82 -7.38 6.67
C GLY A 113 11.39 -5.92 6.56
N LEU A 114 10.26 -5.57 7.19
CA LEU A 114 9.73 -4.20 7.21
C LEU A 114 10.25 -3.37 8.39
N GLY A 115 10.77 -4.01 9.44
CA GLY A 115 11.30 -3.37 10.64
C GLY A 115 10.22 -2.75 11.53
N LYS A 116 8.98 -3.23 11.46
CA LYS A 116 7.82 -2.74 12.23
C LYS A 116 6.89 -3.88 12.64
N GLU A 117 6.05 -3.64 13.64
CA GLU A 117 4.98 -4.56 14.00
C GLU A 117 3.87 -4.53 12.95
N GLU A 118 3.40 -5.70 12.56
CA GLU A 118 2.39 -5.86 11.54
C GLU A 118 1.35 -6.91 11.94
N SER A 119 0.13 -6.73 11.44
CA SER A 119 -0.90 -7.75 11.53
C SER A 119 -1.12 -8.38 10.16
N LYS A 120 -0.87 -9.68 10.01
CA LYS A 120 -0.86 -10.38 8.72
C LYS A 120 -1.60 -11.72 8.77
N GLY A 121 -2.02 -12.19 7.61
CA GLY A 121 -2.59 -13.53 7.46
C GLY A 121 -3.24 -13.73 6.10
N TYR A 122 -3.29 -14.97 5.63
CA TYR A 122 -4.01 -15.35 4.41
C TYR A 122 -3.66 -14.54 3.14
N GLY A 123 -2.45 -13.96 3.08
CA GLY A 123 -2.01 -13.10 1.97
C GLY A 123 -2.39 -11.62 2.11
N PHE A 124 -2.95 -11.20 3.24
CA PHE A 124 -3.34 -9.82 3.52
C PHE A 124 -2.58 -9.22 4.70
N VAL A 125 -2.50 -7.88 4.67
CA VAL A 125 -2.17 -7.02 5.80
C VAL A 125 -3.47 -6.50 6.40
N TYR A 126 -3.49 -6.42 7.73
CA TYR A 126 -4.63 -6.04 8.54
C TYR A 126 -4.32 -4.75 9.30
N THR A 127 -5.18 -3.76 9.16
CA THR A 127 -5.03 -2.47 9.84
C THR A 127 -6.31 -2.16 10.61
N LYS A 128 -6.18 -1.65 11.83
CA LYS A 128 -7.33 -1.15 12.58
C LYS A 128 -7.79 0.17 11.97
N SER A 129 -9.07 0.28 11.63
CA SER A 129 -9.63 1.55 11.21
C SER A 129 -10.00 2.38 12.42
N SER A 130 -9.33 3.52 12.62
CA SER A 130 -9.73 4.53 13.61
C SER A 130 -11.05 5.22 13.24
N MET A 131 -11.55 5.02 12.02
CA MET A 131 -12.70 5.73 11.46
C MET A 131 -13.91 4.86 11.22
N ALA A 132 -13.78 3.54 11.35
CA ALA A 132 -14.87 2.61 11.10
C ALA A 132 -16.06 2.87 12.00
N SER A 133 -17.27 2.58 11.49
CA SER A 133 -18.50 2.71 12.28
C SER A 133 -18.50 1.78 13.50
N ARG A 134 -17.80 0.65 13.40
CA ARG A 134 -17.61 -0.30 14.50
C ARG A 134 -16.22 -0.15 15.09
N SER A 135 -16.19 0.09 16.39
CA SER A 135 -14.94 0.11 17.15
C SER A 135 -14.16 -1.19 16.94
N ASN A 136 -12.85 -1.04 16.75
CA ASN A 136 -11.91 -2.15 16.65
C ASN A 136 -12.09 -3.07 15.42
N SER A 137 -12.74 -2.60 14.35
CA SER A 137 -12.85 -3.35 13.09
C SER A 137 -11.53 -3.43 12.32
N TRP A 138 -11.42 -4.44 11.46
CA TRP A 138 -10.25 -4.66 10.61
C TRP A 138 -10.51 -4.20 9.18
N GLN A 139 -9.62 -3.38 8.66
CA GLN A 139 -9.40 -3.21 7.22
C GLN A 139 -8.45 -4.32 6.75
N ILE A 140 -8.78 -4.92 5.61
CA ILE A 140 -8.10 -6.10 5.07
C ILE A 140 -7.65 -5.78 3.65
N GLY A 141 -6.37 -5.95 3.34
CA GLY A 141 -5.87 -5.67 2.01
C GLY A 141 -4.37 -5.71 1.93
N HIS A 142 -3.77 -4.82 1.14
CA HIS A 142 -2.32 -4.79 0.99
C HIS A 142 -1.81 -3.37 0.66
N PRO A 143 -0.85 -2.81 1.43
CA PRO A 143 -0.08 -1.64 1.01
C PRO A 143 0.93 -2.03 -0.07
N ALA A 144 1.30 -1.10 -0.94
CA ALA A 144 2.35 -1.30 -1.91
C ALA A 144 3.28 -0.09 -1.98
N ILE A 145 4.47 -0.31 -2.54
CA ILE A 145 5.46 0.73 -2.78
C ILE A 145 4.81 1.87 -3.59
N GLY A 146 5.22 3.10 -3.26
CA GLY A 146 4.64 4.30 -3.87
C GLY A 146 3.40 4.83 -3.15
N GLY A 147 3.02 4.22 -2.03
CA GLY A 147 1.84 4.60 -1.25
C GLY A 147 0.52 4.10 -1.86
N GLN A 148 0.61 3.21 -2.83
CA GLN A 148 -0.52 2.53 -3.44
C GLN A 148 -1.12 1.52 -2.47
N ARG A 149 -2.41 1.24 -2.59
CA ARG A 149 -3.11 0.31 -1.69
C ARG A 149 -4.52 0.00 -2.14
N VAL A 150 -4.99 -1.14 -1.70
CA VAL A 150 -6.41 -1.50 -1.69
C VAL A 150 -6.74 -2.13 -0.34
N TYR A 151 -7.85 -1.69 0.24
CA TYR A 151 -8.40 -2.29 1.45
C TYR A 151 -9.91 -2.45 1.32
N MET A 152 -10.42 -3.55 1.84
CA MET A 152 -11.83 -3.75 2.14
C MET A 152 -12.06 -3.61 3.64
N ASP A 153 -13.17 -2.97 4.01
CA ASP A 153 -13.68 -2.87 5.36
C ASP A 153 -15.04 -3.58 5.41
N PRO A 154 -15.06 -4.87 5.83
CA PRO A 154 -16.31 -5.63 5.93
C PRO A 154 -17.30 -5.07 6.95
N ALA A 155 -16.85 -4.27 7.93
CA ALA A 155 -17.73 -3.70 8.94
C ALA A 155 -18.60 -2.58 8.35
N ASP A 156 -18.02 -1.79 7.44
CA ASP A 156 -18.66 -0.68 6.75
C ASP A 156 -19.08 -1.00 5.31
N ARG A 157 -18.87 -2.24 4.85
CA ARG A 157 -19.11 -2.70 3.46
C ARG A 157 -18.47 -1.76 2.44
N LEU A 158 -17.23 -1.36 2.72
CA LEU A 158 -16.51 -0.37 1.94
C LEU A 158 -15.26 -0.98 1.32
N VAL A 159 -14.93 -0.57 0.09
CA VAL A 159 -13.62 -0.83 -0.52
C VAL A 159 -13.03 0.50 -0.94
N VAL A 160 -11.80 0.77 -0.51
CA VAL A 160 -11.04 1.95 -0.92
C VAL A 160 -9.78 1.48 -1.63
N CYS A 161 -9.60 1.93 -2.87
CA CYS A 161 -8.42 1.63 -3.67
C CYS A 161 -7.80 2.93 -4.18
N TYR A 162 -6.48 3.03 -4.02
CA TYR A 162 -5.67 4.14 -4.47
C TYR A 162 -4.46 3.59 -5.21
N LEU A 163 -4.37 3.90 -6.51
CA LEU A 163 -3.23 3.59 -7.37
C LEU A 163 -2.70 4.89 -7.96
N THR A 164 -1.38 4.95 -8.20
CA THR A 164 -0.69 6.14 -8.74
C THR A 164 0.39 5.71 -9.71
N ASN A 165 0.59 6.50 -10.78
CA ASN A 165 1.68 6.29 -11.73
C ASN A 165 3.02 6.83 -11.21
N GLY A 166 2.99 7.73 -10.22
CA GLY A 166 4.21 8.23 -9.56
C GLY A 166 4.53 7.40 -8.33
N VAL A 167 5.74 6.84 -8.29
CA VAL A 167 6.28 6.17 -7.09
C VAL A 167 6.74 7.23 -6.09
N LYS A 168 6.11 7.23 -4.91
CA LYS A 168 6.62 7.96 -3.74
C LYS A 168 7.66 7.09 -3.04
N SER A 169 8.79 7.68 -2.65
CA SER A 169 9.94 6.99 -2.08
C SER A 169 9.72 6.53 -0.64
N TRP A 170 8.70 5.70 -0.38
CA TRP A 170 8.47 4.96 0.88
C TRP A 170 7.21 4.08 0.78
N GLU A 171 7.19 2.96 1.51
CA GLU A 171 5.94 2.32 1.94
C GLU A 171 5.38 3.12 3.12
N GLY A 172 4.83 4.31 2.83
CA GLY A 172 4.18 5.12 3.84
C GLY A 172 2.93 4.45 4.34
N ASP A 173 2.86 4.20 5.64
CA ASP A 173 1.67 3.67 6.32
C ASP A 173 0.43 4.51 6.00
N ASN A 174 0.61 5.82 5.71
CA ASN A 174 -0.42 6.69 5.15
C ASN A 174 0.21 7.84 4.34
N PRO A 175 0.33 7.76 3.00
CA PRO A 175 0.64 8.96 2.24
C PRO A 175 -0.53 9.94 2.39
N THR A 176 -0.25 11.22 2.65
CA THR A 176 -1.28 12.26 2.90
C THR A 176 -2.40 12.27 1.87
N THR A 177 -2.08 11.99 0.61
CA THR A 177 -3.08 11.88 -0.48
C THR A 177 -4.11 10.78 -0.21
N PHE A 178 -3.66 9.58 0.18
CA PHE A 178 -4.57 8.50 0.50
C PHE A 178 -5.31 8.76 1.81
N GLU A 179 -4.62 9.29 2.82
CA GLU A 179 -5.22 9.59 4.11
C GLU A 179 -6.41 10.55 3.95
N ASN A 180 -6.23 11.62 3.19
CA ASN A 180 -7.29 12.58 2.87
C ASN A 180 -8.44 11.93 2.10
N LEU A 181 -8.14 11.08 1.11
CA LEU A 181 -9.16 10.35 0.36
C LEU A 181 -9.97 9.43 1.28
N GLN A 182 -9.29 8.64 2.10
CA GLN A 182 -9.92 7.72 3.03
C GLN A 182 -10.78 8.49 4.05
N LEU A 183 -10.24 9.55 4.65
CA LEU A 183 -10.96 10.42 5.58
C LEU A 183 -12.28 10.92 4.97
N GLU A 184 -12.23 11.44 3.75
CA GLU A 184 -13.43 12.00 3.11
C GLU A 184 -14.45 10.93 2.66
N VAL A 185 -13.98 9.75 2.26
CA VAL A 185 -14.87 8.62 1.97
C VAL A 185 -15.63 8.19 3.23
N TYR A 186 -14.92 7.99 4.34
CA TYR A 186 -15.56 7.62 5.62
C TYR A 186 -16.44 8.74 6.18
N SER A 187 -16.06 10.01 6.03
CA SER A 187 -16.88 11.16 6.44
C SER A 187 -18.21 11.18 5.67
N THR A 188 -18.16 10.91 4.38
CA THR A 188 -19.35 10.85 3.50
C THR A 188 -20.26 9.69 3.86
N LEU A 189 -19.69 8.50 4.12
CA LEU A 189 -20.47 7.34 4.55
C LEU A 189 -21.21 7.62 5.87
N LYS A 190 -20.53 8.25 6.85
CA LYS A 190 -21.15 8.65 8.11
C LYS A 190 -22.32 9.63 7.90
N ARG A 191 -22.12 10.66 7.07
CA ARG A 191 -23.19 11.63 6.73
C ARG A 191 -24.40 10.96 6.08
N GLN A 192 -24.18 9.99 5.18
CA GLN A 192 -25.27 9.22 4.55
C GLN A 192 -26.05 8.37 5.55
N HIS A 193 -25.37 7.72 6.51
CA HIS A 193 -26.03 6.94 7.55
C HIS A 193 -26.86 7.84 8.49
N SER A 194 -26.33 9.00 8.90
CA SER A 194 -27.07 9.96 9.73
C SER A 194 -28.31 10.51 9.01
N CYS A 195 -28.16 10.93 7.74
CA CYS A 195 -29.29 11.42 6.95
C CYS A 195 -30.37 10.33 6.74
N SER A 196 -29.96 9.08 6.51
CA SER A 196 -30.90 7.96 6.38
C SER A 196 -31.66 7.69 7.68
N ALA A 197 -30.99 7.75 8.83
CA ALA A 197 -31.63 7.61 10.14
C ALA A 197 -32.63 8.73 10.42
N GLU A 198 -32.25 9.99 10.17
CA GLU A 198 -33.15 11.14 10.30
C GLU A 198 -34.38 11.03 9.40
N ASN A 199 -34.22 10.53 8.17
CA ASN A 199 -35.33 10.32 7.23
C ASN A 199 -36.27 9.20 7.69
N ILE A 200 -35.75 8.12 8.29
CA ILE A 200 -36.55 7.06 8.90
C ILE A 200 -37.34 7.62 10.08
N ASP A 201 -36.70 8.38 10.97
CA ASP A 201 -37.35 8.98 12.14
C ASP A 201 -38.47 9.95 11.73
N ARG A 202 -38.23 10.80 10.71
CA ARG A 202 -39.27 11.67 10.14
C ARG A 202 -40.43 10.89 9.51
N ALA A 203 -40.14 9.79 8.81
CA ALA A 203 -41.16 8.94 8.21
C ALA A 203 -42.00 8.19 9.26
N LEU A 204 -41.41 7.84 10.41
CA LEU A 204 -42.12 7.26 11.55
C LEU A 204 -42.97 8.30 12.29
N GLN A 205 -42.48 9.54 12.41
CA GLN A 205 -43.23 10.64 13.04
C GLN A 205 -44.38 11.18 12.16
N GLY A 206 -44.24 11.11 10.83
CA GLY A 206 -45.26 11.54 9.85
C GLY A 206 -46.37 10.52 9.55
N LYS A 207 -46.38 9.35 10.20
CA LYS A 207 -47.37 8.27 10.01
C LYS A 207 -48.43 8.16 11.13
N LEU A 208 -48.61 9.19 11.95
CA LEU A 208 -49.78 9.35 12.83
C LEU A 208 -50.81 10.21 12.07
N PRO A 209 -52.07 9.78 11.88
CA PRO A 209 -52.93 9.16 12.90
C PRO A 209 -53.21 7.65 12.74
#